data_AF-A0A8C8Z0N2-F1
#
_entry.id   AF-A0A8C8Z0N2-F1
#
_cell.length_a   1.000
_cell.length_b   1.000
_cell.length_c   1.000
_cell.angle_alpha   90.00
_cell.angle_beta   90.00
_cell.angle_gamma   90.00
#
_symmetry.space_group_name_H-M   'P 1'
#
loop_
_entity.id
_entity.type
_entity.pdbx_description
1 polymer ?
#
loop_
_entity_poly.entity_id
_entity_poly.type
_entity_poly.pdbx_seq_one_letter_code
_entity_poly.pdbx_strand_id
1 'polypeptide(L)'
;MAYKDTTTLLCLVLCLGQRIQAQEGDFPIPVLSAEPGSVIPCNASVKIRCRGTPESYLYRLVILRNSTYTEVDKKLGISKEAEFVFSRVDANTAGRYRCLYRKQFSWSEHSEALELVVTDSVNQDYTAGNLIRMGVAGLVLVAFLAILGEHWHSHRVPHKEGWPHLAEPSWRKQKCQTEWTLGQTTSGHL
;
A
#
# COMPACT_ATOMS: atom_id res chain seq x y z
N MET A 1 39.97 -37.02 63.03
CA MET A 1 39.14 -35.98 62.39
C MET A 1 39.71 -35.70 61.02
N ALA A 2 39.41 -36.53 60.02
CA ALA A 2 40.04 -36.44 58.68
C ALA A 2 39.04 -36.57 57.52
N TYR A 3 37.75 -36.77 57.82
CA TYR A 3 36.70 -36.98 56.80
C TYR A 3 36.06 -35.67 56.32
N LYS A 4 36.23 -34.57 57.07
CA LYS A 4 35.53 -33.29 56.81
C LYS A 4 36.17 -32.51 55.65
N ASP A 5 37.48 -32.63 55.48
CA ASP A 5 38.22 -31.93 54.42
C ASP A 5 38.03 -32.61 53.06
N THR A 6 37.98 -33.94 53.03
CA THR A 6 37.78 -34.73 51.80
C THR A 6 36.40 -34.47 51.18
N THR A 7 35.35 -34.35 52.00
CA THR A 7 33.99 -34.02 51.53
C THR A 7 33.92 -32.60 50.97
N THR A 8 34.62 -31.65 51.61
CA THR A 8 34.63 -30.24 51.17
C THR A 8 35.37 -30.09 49.83
N LEU A 9 36.49 -30.79 49.66
CA LEU A 9 37.24 -30.85 48.41
C LEU A 9 36.44 -31.52 47.29
N LEU A 10 35.73 -32.63 47.59
CA LEU A 10 34.87 -33.30 46.62
C LEU A 10 33.71 -32.39 46.17
N CYS A 11 33.09 -31.65 47.10
CA CYS A 11 32.06 -30.67 46.79
C CYS A 11 32.59 -29.53 45.92
N LEU A 12 33.76 -28.96 46.23
CA LEU A 12 34.36 -27.91 45.42
C LEU A 12 34.72 -28.40 44.01
N VAL A 13 35.23 -29.62 43.88
CA VAL A 13 35.53 -30.26 42.59
C VAL A 13 34.25 -30.55 41.80
N LEU A 14 33.17 -31.03 42.43
CA LEU A 14 31.86 -31.23 41.79
C LEU A 14 31.22 -29.90 41.37
N CYS A 15 31.27 -28.87 42.21
CA CYS A 15 30.71 -27.54 41.91
C CYS A 15 31.50 -26.81 40.80
N LEU A 16 32.83 -26.97 40.75
CA LEU A 16 33.65 -26.41 39.66
C LEU A 16 33.55 -27.23 38.38
N GLY A 17 33.32 -28.55 38.48
CA GLY A 17 33.11 -29.45 37.35
C GLY A 17 31.75 -29.32 36.66
N GLN A 18 30.72 -28.86 37.37
CA GLN A 18 29.38 -28.61 36.82
C GLN A 18 29.27 -27.30 36.00
N ARG A 19 30.34 -26.48 35.93
CA ARG A 19 30.35 -25.24 35.14
C ARG A 19 30.61 -25.44 33.65
N ILE A 20 30.60 -26.67 33.16
CA ILE A 20 30.48 -27.01 31.73
C ILE A 20 29.08 -27.58 31.49
N GLN A 21 28.04 -26.85 31.88
CA GLN A 21 26.74 -27.05 31.25
C GLN A 21 26.88 -26.49 29.84
N ALA A 22 26.91 -27.41 28.88
CA ALA A 22 26.90 -27.11 27.47
C ALA A 22 25.83 -26.04 27.22
N GLN A 23 26.26 -24.92 26.63
CA GLN A 23 25.35 -23.98 26.00
C GLN A 23 24.84 -24.69 24.74
N GLU A 24 23.91 -25.64 24.93
CA GLU A 24 23.12 -26.23 23.86
C GLU A 24 22.39 -25.05 23.24
N GLY A 25 22.86 -24.61 22.07
CA GLY A 25 22.43 -23.35 21.47
C GLY A 25 20.92 -23.36 21.35
N ASP A 26 20.22 -22.52 22.12
CA ASP A 26 18.77 -22.46 22.09
C ASP A 26 18.30 -21.99 20.70
N PHE A 27 17.44 -22.80 20.08
CA PHE A 27 16.80 -22.53 18.79
C PHE A 27 15.30 -22.29 19.03
N PRO A 28 14.89 -21.14 19.61
CA PRO A 28 13.49 -20.85 19.86
C PRO A 28 12.68 -20.93 18.56
N ILE A 29 11.44 -21.41 18.67
CA ILE A 29 10.52 -21.51 17.54
C ILE A 29 10.27 -20.10 16.98
N PRO A 30 10.46 -19.86 15.68
CA PRO A 30 10.24 -18.55 15.09
C PRO A 30 8.76 -18.15 15.09
N VAL A 31 8.51 -16.84 15.15
CA VAL A 31 7.16 -16.28 15.09
C VAL A 31 6.89 -15.76 13.68
N LEU A 32 5.81 -16.23 13.07
CA LEU A 32 5.37 -15.83 11.73
C LEU A 32 4.13 -14.94 11.83
N SER A 33 4.13 -13.81 11.12
CA SER A 33 3.03 -12.85 11.11
C SER A 33 2.86 -12.23 9.73
N ALA A 34 1.70 -11.65 9.48
CA ALA A 34 1.39 -10.94 8.23
C ALA A 34 0.86 -9.54 8.51
N GLU A 35 1.31 -8.57 7.72
CA GLU A 35 0.85 -7.18 7.71
C GLU A 35 0.25 -6.88 6.32
N PRO A 36 -0.97 -6.32 6.23
CA PRO A 36 -1.84 -5.82 7.32
C PRO A 36 -2.61 -6.91 8.08
N GLY A 37 -2.59 -8.16 7.60
CA GLY A 37 -3.28 -9.28 8.22
C GLY A 37 -3.14 -10.55 7.37
N SER A 38 -3.91 -11.59 7.68
CA SER A 38 -3.88 -12.86 6.95
C SER A 38 -4.97 -12.99 5.86
N VAL A 39 -5.91 -12.05 5.79
CA VAL A 39 -6.97 -12.00 4.78
C VAL A 39 -6.70 -10.80 3.87
N ILE A 40 -6.36 -11.06 2.61
CA ILE A 40 -5.83 -10.04 1.70
C ILE A 40 -6.68 -9.99 0.41
N PRO A 41 -7.10 -8.81 -0.05
CA PRO A 41 -7.79 -8.68 -1.33
C PRO A 41 -6.89 -9.10 -2.52
N CYS A 42 -7.50 -9.71 -3.53
CA CYS A 42 -6.85 -10.05 -4.79
C CYS A 42 -6.22 -8.79 -5.42
N ASN A 43 -5.02 -8.93 -5.98
CA ASN A 43 -4.16 -7.85 -6.48
C ASN A 43 -3.59 -6.89 -5.42
N ALA A 44 -3.90 -7.06 -4.13
CA ALA A 44 -3.24 -6.29 -3.07
C ALA A 44 -1.85 -6.85 -2.75
N SER A 45 -1.18 -6.26 -1.77
CA SER A 45 0.14 -6.70 -1.30
C SER A 45 0.09 -7.11 0.16
N VAL A 46 0.92 -8.07 0.53
CA VAL A 46 1.08 -8.52 1.92
C VAL A 46 2.55 -8.67 2.25
N LYS A 47 2.91 -8.32 3.48
CA LYS A 47 4.24 -8.52 4.02
C LYS A 47 4.18 -9.58 5.10
N ILE A 48 4.84 -10.70 4.87
CA ILE A 48 5.01 -11.78 5.83
C ILE A 48 6.32 -11.56 6.58
N ARG A 49 6.26 -11.47 7.91
CA ARG A 49 7.41 -11.25 8.80
C ARG A 49 7.70 -12.50 9.59
N CYS A 50 8.94 -12.97 9.50
CA CYS A 50 9.43 -14.09 10.29
C CYS A 50 10.47 -13.60 11.29
N ARG A 51 10.21 -13.82 12.58
CA ARG A 51 11.06 -13.38 13.68
C ARG A 51 11.76 -14.58 14.32
N GLY A 52 13.09 -14.57 14.28
CA GLY A 52 13.95 -15.56 14.91
C GLY A 52 14.81 -14.93 15.99
N THR A 53 16.11 -15.22 15.94
CA THR A 53 17.13 -14.75 16.88
C THR A 53 18.08 -13.75 16.22
N PRO A 54 18.75 -12.85 16.96
CA PRO A 54 19.71 -11.91 16.39
C PRO A 54 20.84 -12.56 15.57
N GLU A 55 21.20 -13.82 15.89
CA GLU A 55 22.25 -14.56 15.18
C GLU A 55 21.72 -15.43 14.03
N SER A 56 20.43 -15.35 13.73
CA SER A 56 19.82 -16.01 12.57
C SER A 56 20.34 -15.34 11.31
N TYR A 57 20.88 -16.12 10.38
CA TYR A 57 21.51 -15.58 9.16
C TYR A 57 20.85 -16.04 7.86
N LEU A 58 19.96 -17.03 7.94
CA LEU A 58 19.20 -17.54 6.81
C LEU A 58 17.78 -17.84 7.26
N TYR A 59 16.80 -17.28 6.56
CA TYR A 59 15.38 -17.53 6.77
C TYR A 59 14.80 -18.20 5.54
N ARG A 60 13.92 -19.18 5.75
CA ARG A 60 13.13 -19.84 4.70
C ARG A 60 11.65 -19.68 5.00
N LEU A 61 10.91 -19.21 4.02
CA LEU A 61 9.46 -19.23 4.03
C LEU A 61 9.01 -20.44 3.21
N VAL A 62 8.24 -21.32 3.82
CA VAL A 62 7.72 -22.53 3.19
C VAL A 62 6.20 -22.52 3.18
N ILE A 63 5.62 -23.16 2.17
CA ILE A 63 4.17 -23.38 2.07
C ILE A 63 3.88 -24.88 2.07
N LEU A 64 2.84 -25.28 2.80
CA LEU A 64 2.37 -26.66 2.83
C LEU A 64 1.49 -26.95 1.60
N ARG A 65 1.93 -27.86 0.73
CA ARG A 65 1.18 -28.35 -0.44
C ARG A 65 1.23 -29.87 -0.47
N ASN A 66 0.08 -30.54 -0.60
CA ASN A 66 -0.02 -32.00 -0.65
C ASN A 66 0.77 -32.71 0.46
N SER A 67 0.67 -32.22 1.70
CA SER A 67 1.42 -32.72 2.87
C SER A 67 2.95 -32.56 2.81
N THR A 68 3.46 -31.77 1.87
CA THR A 68 4.90 -31.47 1.71
C THR A 68 5.17 -29.97 1.81
N TYR A 69 6.30 -29.60 2.41
CA TYR A 69 6.74 -28.21 2.48
C TYR A 69 7.54 -27.83 1.24
N THR A 70 7.12 -26.78 0.55
CA THR A 70 7.83 -26.21 -0.61
C THR A 70 8.42 -24.86 -0.22
N GLU A 71 9.71 -24.62 -0.53
CA GLU A 71 10.35 -23.31 -0.34
C GLU A 71 9.72 -22.29 -1.29
N VAL A 72 9.21 -21.19 -0.73
CA VAL A 72 8.60 -20.07 -1.48
C VAL A 72 9.64 -18.98 -1.72
N ASP A 73 10.39 -18.62 -0.69
CA ASP A 73 11.47 -17.64 -0.75
C ASP A 73 12.44 -17.87 0.42
N LYS A 74 13.64 -17.30 0.30
CA LYS A 74 14.66 -17.29 1.35
C LYS A 74 15.34 -15.93 1.44
N LYS A 75 15.71 -15.54 2.66
CA LYS A 75 16.48 -14.32 2.93
C LYS A 75 17.75 -14.65 3.65
N LEU A 76 18.87 -14.15 3.12
CA LEU A 76 20.18 -14.25 3.73
C LEU A 76 20.55 -12.92 4.37
N GLY A 77 21.14 -12.97 5.56
CA GLY A 77 21.55 -11.80 6.33
C GLY A 77 21.37 -12.05 7.81
N ILE A 78 22.37 -11.67 8.61
CA ILE A 78 22.30 -11.75 10.07
C ILE A 78 21.28 -10.71 10.55
N SER A 79 20.13 -11.19 11.03
CA SER A 79 19.04 -10.34 11.50
C SER A 79 18.11 -11.12 12.42
N LYS A 80 17.51 -10.42 13.38
CA LYS A 80 16.44 -10.95 14.24
C LYS A 80 15.13 -11.21 13.47
N GLU A 81 14.98 -10.62 12.30
CA GLU A 81 13.75 -10.69 11.53
C GLU A 81 14.02 -10.65 10.01
N ALA A 82 13.22 -11.39 9.26
CA ALA A 82 13.19 -11.36 7.79
C ALA A 82 11.79 -11.00 7.28
N GLU A 83 11.75 -10.18 6.24
CA GLU A 83 10.51 -9.74 5.60
C GLU A 83 10.40 -10.34 4.18
N PHE A 84 9.22 -10.89 3.88
CA PHE A 84 8.85 -11.45 2.59
C PHE A 84 7.64 -10.67 2.07
N VAL A 85 7.83 -9.96 0.95
CA VAL A 85 6.78 -9.12 0.37
C VAL A 85 6.20 -9.81 -0.86
N PHE A 86 4.91 -10.08 -0.83
CA PHE A 86 4.15 -10.56 -1.98
C PHE A 86 3.33 -9.40 -2.54
N SER A 87 3.64 -9.02 -3.77
CA SER A 87 2.92 -7.99 -4.51
C SER A 87 1.90 -8.65 -5.44
N ARG A 88 0.71 -8.05 -5.58
CA ARG A 88 -0.38 -8.55 -6.44
C ARG A 88 -0.73 -10.01 -6.14
N VAL A 89 -1.17 -10.26 -4.91
CA VAL A 89 -1.55 -11.62 -4.47
C VAL A 89 -2.75 -12.16 -5.26
N ASP A 90 -2.75 -13.47 -5.47
CA ASP A 90 -3.77 -14.21 -6.20
C ASP A 90 -4.16 -15.51 -5.47
N ALA A 91 -5.05 -16.29 -6.06
CA ALA A 91 -5.48 -17.58 -5.49
C ALA A 91 -4.32 -18.57 -5.27
N ASN A 92 -3.23 -18.50 -6.05
CA ASN A 92 -2.07 -19.38 -5.90
C ASN A 92 -1.20 -19.00 -4.69
N THR A 93 -1.28 -17.74 -4.29
CA THR A 93 -0.63 -17.19 -3.10
C THR A 93 -1.34 -17.61 -1.81
N ALA A 94 -2.63 -17.99 -1.88
CA ALA A 94 -3.34 -18.48 -0.71
C ALA A 94 -2.78 -19.83 -0.22
N GLY A 95 -2.74 -20.01 1.11
CA GLY A 95 -2.35 -21.28 1.71
C GLY A 95 -1.72 -21.15 3.10
N ARG A 96 -1.18 -22.27 3.57
CA ARG A 96 -0.67 -22.42 4.93
C ARG A 96 0.85 -22.32 4.95
N TYR A 97 1.35 -21.18 5.41
CA TYR A 97 2.77 -20.83 5.46
C TYR A 97 3.38 -21.18 6.82
N ARG A 98 4.67 -21.56 6.79
CA ARG A 98 5.53 -21.67 7.97
C ARG A 98 6.89 -21.07 7.66
N CYS A 99 7.61 -20.68 8.69
CA CYS A 99 8.97 -20.19 8.57
C CYS A 99 9.92 -20.99 9.46
N LEU A 100 11.16 -21.10 9.03
CA LEU A 100 12.28 -21.59 9.83
C LEU A 100 13.51 -20.74 9.55
N TYR A 101 14.41 -20.66 10.52
CA TYR A 101 15.68 -19.98 10.36
C TYR A 101 16.85 -20.91 10.64
N ARG A 102 18.02 -20.50 10.16
CA ARG A 102 19.29 -21.15 10.46
C ARG A 102 20.16 -20.21 11.28
N LYS A 103 20.74 -20.77 12.35
CA LYS A 103 21.75 -20.13 13.19
C LYS A 103 22.89 -21.12 13.35
N GLN A 104 24.13 -20.64 13.28
CA GLN A 104 25.32 -21.51 13.27
C GLN A 104 25.21 -22.60 12.19
N PHE A 105 25.12 -23.88 12.57
CA PHE A 105 25.06 -25.01 11.65
C PHE A 105 23.72 -25.76 11.64
N SER A 106 22.75 -25.32 12.45
CA SER A 106 21.47 -26.02 12.65
C SER A 106 20.27 -25.15 12.29
N TRP A 107 19.17 -25.82 11.95
CA TRP A 107 17.87 -25.19 11.69
C TRP A 107 17.04 -25.13 12.97
N SER A 108 16.23 -24.07 13.09
CA SER A 108 15.14 -24.04 14.05
C SER A 108 14.04 -25.02 13.64
N GLU A 109 13.15 -25.32 14.58
CA GLU A 109 11.84 -25.86 14.27
C GLU A 109 11.02 -24.90 13.39
N HIS A 110 9.95 -25.43 12.80
CA HIS A 110 9.02 -24.62 12.02
C HIS A 110 8.15 -23.75 12.95
N SER A 111 7.86 -22.53 12.52
CA SER A 111 6.88 -21.66 13.17
C SER A 111 5.50 -22.29 13.23
N GLU A 112 4.64 -21.73 14.08
CA GLU A 112 3.20 -21.88 13.92
C GLU A 112 2.76 -21.46 12.52
N ALA A 113 1.67 -22.09 12.06
CA ALA A 113 1.20 -21.91 10.71
C ALA A 113 0.43 -20.59 10.54
N LEU A 114 0.77 -19.84 9.50
CA LEU A 114 0.03 -18.67 9.05
C LEU A 114 -0.84 -19.07 7.85
N GLU A 115 -2.16 -19.05 8.02
CA GLU A 115 -3.11 -19.30 6.92
C GLU A 115 -3.44 -18.00 6.19
N LEU A 116 -2.85 -17.83 5.01
CA LEU A 116 -3.07 -16.67 4.15
C LEU A 116 -4.26 -16.95 3.23
N VAL A 117 -5.28 -16.11 3.33
CA VAL A 117 -6.52 -16.19 2.54
C VAL A 117 -6.56 -15.01 1.58
N VAL A 118 -6.82 -15.29 0.31
CA VAL A 118 -7.02 -14.25 -0.71
C VAL A 118 -8.50 -14.13 -1.02
N THR A 119 -9.06 -12.94 -0.86
CA THR A 119 -10.47 -12.64 -1.17
C THR A 119 -10.58 -11.95 -2.51
N ASP A 120 -11.67 -12.18 -3.24
CA ASP A 120 -11.92 -11.44 -4.48
C ASP A 120 -11.92 -9.93 -4.20
N SER A 121 -11.22 -9.17 -5.06
CA SER A 121 -11.35 -7.72 -5.05
C SER A 121 -12.70 -7.41 -5.69
N VAL A 122 -13.73 -7.31 -4.87
CA VAL A 122 -14.96 -6.63 -5.28
C VAL A 122 -14.58 -5.16 -5.44
N ASN A 123 -14.02 -4.86 -6.61
CA ASN A 123 -14.49 -3.78 -7.42
C ASN A 123 -14.16 -2.40 -6.75
N GLN A 124 -12.89 -1.97 -6.84
CA GLN A 124 -12.49 -0.61 -6.43
C GLN A 124 -12.24 0.33 -7.63
N ASP A 125 -11.87 -0.22 -8.79
CA ASP A 125 -11.51 0.59 -9.97
C ASP A 125 -12.69 0.91 -10.92
N TYR A 126 -13.69 0.03 -11.00
CA TYR A 126 -14.86 0.20 -11.88
C TYR A 126 -15.79 1.35 -11.46
N THR A 127 -15.87 1.67 -10.16
CA THR A 127 -16.73 2.75 -9.64
C THR A 127 -16.20 4.11 -10.07
N ALA A 128 -14.90 4.34 -10.01
CA ALA A 128 -14.30 5.62 -10.40
C ALA A 128 -14.40 5.84 -11.93
N GLY A 129 -14.07 4.82 -12.73
CA GLY A 129 -14.16 4.90 -14.19
C GLY A 129 -15.59 5.11 -14.71
N ASN A 130 -16.57 4.42 -14.11
CA ASN A 130 -17.97 4.59 -14.49
C ASN A 130 -18.52 5.94 -14.05
N LEU A 131 -18.14 6.46 -12.87
CA LEU A 131 -18.56 7.81 -12.43
C LEU A 131 -18.02 8.91 -13.34
N ILE A 132 -16.75 8.79 -13.78
CA ILE A 132 -16.17 9.75 -14.73
C ILE A 132 -16.91 9.68 -16.07
N ARG A 133 -17.18 8.48 -16.58
CA ARG A 133 -17.93 8.29 -17.84
C ARG A 133 -19.36 8.84 -17.76
N MET A 134 -20.06 8.60 -16.65
CA MET A 134 -21.40 9.15 -16.41
C MET A 134 -21.37 10.68 -16.26
N GLY A 135 -20.35 11.22 -15.58
CA GLY A 135 -20.15 12.66 -15.44
C GLY A 135 -19.90 13.37 -16.79
N VAL A 136 -19.06 12.79 -17.65
CA VAL A 136 -18.80 13.33 -18.99
C VAL A 136 -20.05 13.24 -19.88
N ALA A 137 -20.76 12.11 -19.86
CA ALA A 137 -22.01 11.96 -20.60
C ALA A 137 -23.06 12.99 -20.16
N GLY A 138 -23.19 13.22 -18.84
CA GLY A 138 -24.08 14.24 -18.29
C GLY A 138 -23.71 15.66 -18.73
N LEU A 139 -22.43 16.04 -18.64
CA LEU A 139 -21.93 17.35 -19.08
C LEU A 139 -22.21 17.63 -20.56
N VAL A 140 -22.01 16.63 -21.42
CA VAL A 140 -22.28 16.74 -22.86
C VAL A 140 -23.77 16.95 -23.12
N LEU A 141 -24.65 16.21 -22.45
CA LEU A 141 -26.10 16.37 -22.59
C LEU A 141 -26.57 17.76 -22.15
N VAL A 142 -26.06 18.27 -21.03
CA VAL A 142 -26.40 19.62 -20.53
C VAL A 142 -25.95 20.70 -21.53
N ALA A 143 -24.75 20.59 -22.09
CA ALA A 143 -24.25 21.52 -23.09
C ALA A 143 -25.14 21.52 -24.36
N PHE A 144 -25.54 20.35 -24.85
CA PHE A 144 -26.45 20.25 -26.00
C PHE A 144 -27.82 20.87 -25.73
N LEU A 145 -28.40 20.63 -24.54
CA LEU A 145 -29.69 21.23 -24.15
C LEU A 145 -29.61 22.75 -24.04
N ALA A 146 -28.51 23.30 -23.53
CA ALA A 146 -28.30 24.74 -23.48
C ALA A 146 -28.23 25.36 -24.89
N ILE A 147 -27.45 24.77 -25.80
CA ILE A 147 -27.33 25.24 -27.19
C ILE A 147 -28.69 25.21 -27.90
N LEU A 148 -29.46 24.12 -27.73
CA LEU A 148 -30.79 23.99 -28.32
C LEU A 148 -31.79 24.97 -27.69
N GLY A 149 -31.70 25.20 -26.38
CA GLY A 149 -32.53 26.16 -25.66
C GLY A 149 -32.29 27.60 -26.13
N GLU A 150 -31.03 28.00 -26.30
CA GLU A 150 -30.66 29.30 -26.85
C GLU A 150 -31.14 29.46 -28.30
N HIS A 151 -30.95 28.44 -29.15
CA HIS A 151 -31.42 28.46 -30.53
C HIS A 151 -32.94 28.60 -30.63
N TRP A 152 -33.67 27.86 -29.79
CA TRP A 152 -35.12 27.94 -29.69
C TRP A 152 -35.61 29.30 -29.18
N HIS A 153 -34.92 29.88 -28.19
CA HIS A 153 -35.28 31.19 -27.65
C HIS A 153 -35.10 32.31 -28.68
N SER A 154 -34.09 32.19 -29.55
CA SER A 154 -33.85 33.13 -30.65
C SER A 154 -34.94 33.04 -31.74
N HIS A 155 -35.47 31.84 -32.03
CA HIS A 155 -36.61 31.66 -32.95
C HIS A 155 -37.96 32.12 -32.35
N ARG A 156 -38.05 32.23 -31.03
CA ARG A 156 -39.27 32.61 -30.30
C ARG A 156 -39.29 34.10 -29.91
N VAL A 157 -38.53 34.98 -30.57
CA VAL A 157 -38.79 36.43 -30.49
C VAL A 157 -40.03 36.74 -31.33
N PRO A 158 -41.19 37.07 -30.75
CA PRO A 158 -42.37 37.44 -31.52
C PRO A 158 -42.13 38.84 -32.07
N HIS A 159 -42.28 38.98 -33.38
CA HIS A 159 -42.31 40.26 -34.07
C HIS A 159 -43.46 41.12 -33.48
N LYS A 160 -43.11 42.12 -32.67
CA LYS A 160 -44.06 43.12 -32.16
C LYS A 160 -44.13 44.28 -33.14
N GLU A 161 -45.21 44.35 -33.90
CA GLU A 161 -45.60 45.54 -34.68
C GLU A 161 -46.67 46.31 -33.90
N GLY A 162 -46.49 47.63 -33.77
CA GLY A 162 -47.50 48.56 -33.26
C GLY A 162 -46.95 49.65 -32.32
N TRP A 163 -46.54 50.80 -32.89
CA TRP A 163 -46.25 52.06 -32.18
C TRP A 163 -47.55 52.83 -31.88
N PRO A 164 -47.64 53.67 -30.81
CA PRO A 164 -47.29 55.09 -30.97
C PRO A 164 -46.80 55.90 -29.74
N HIS A 165 -46.03 56.97 -30.06
CA HIS A 165 -45.80 58.27 -29.40
C HIS A 165 -45.11 58.44 -28.00
N LEU A 166 -43.97 59.15 -28.08
CA LEU A 166 -43.44 60.23 -27.22
C LEU A 166 -42.69 59.94 -25.89
N ALA A 167 -41.56 60.65 -25.81
CA ALA A 167 -40.71 61.05 -24.67
C ALA A 167 -39.68 60.04 -24.10
N GLU A 168 -38.40 60.30 -24.42
CA GLU A 168 -37.26 59.99 -23.54
C GLU A 168 -37.41 60.69 -22.17
N PRO A 169 -36.79 60.15 -21.11
CA PRO A 169 -35.54 60.80 -20.68
C PRO A 169 -34.42 59.83 -20.31
N SER A 170 -33.25 60.10 -20.90
CA SER A 170 -31.99 60.39 -20.19
C SER A 170 -31.63 59.47 -19.01
N TRP A 171 -30.57 58.65 -19.18
CA TRP A 171 -29.32 58.91 -18.45
C TRP A 171 -28.09 58.55 -19.29
N ARG A 172 -27.15 59.48 -19.20
CA ARG A 172 -25.95 59.62 -20.00
C ARG A 172 -24.96 58.48 -19.75
N LYS A 173 -24.33 58.09 -20.85
CA LYS A 173 -23.13 57.26 -20.94
C LYS A 173 -22.03 57.76 -20.00
N GLN A 174 -21.49 56.86 -19.18
CA GLN A 174 -20.08 56.93 -18.79
C GLN A 174 -19.39 55.67 -19.30
N LYS A 175 -18.73 55.88 -20.44
CA LYS A 175 -17.92 54.92 -21.18
C LYS A 175 -16.52 55.02 -20.58
N CYS A 176 -16.06 54.00 -19.86
CA CYS A 176 -14.62 53.84 -19.65
C CYS A 176 -14.03 53.28 -20.94
N GLN A 177 -13.19 54.12 -21.55
CA GLN A 177 -12.46 53.91 -22.79
C GLN A 177 -11.32 52.93 -22.53
N THR A 178 -11.24 51.84 -23.29
CA THR A 178 -10.03 51.02 -23.40
C THR A 178 -9.20 51.54 -24.56
N GLU A 179 -8.10 52.20 -24.25
CA GLU A 179 -7.06 52.57 -25.21
C GLU A 179 -5.97 51.49 -25.17
N TRP A 180 -5.72 50.85 -26.32
CA TRP A 180 -4.48 50.11 -26.58
C TRP A 180 -3.85 50.74 -27.82
N THR A 181 -2.76 51.48 -27.62
CA THR A 181 -1.93 52.00 -28.71
C THR A 181 -0.89 50.97 -29.10
N LEU A 182 -0.92 50.59 -30.37
CA LEU A 182 0.09 49.80 -31.06
C LEU A 182 1.23 50.73 -31.50
N GLY A 183 2.46 50.38 -31.12
CA GLY A 183 3.68 50.49 -31.94
C GLY A 183 4.21 51.86 -32.35
N GLN A 184 5.47 52.11 -31.96
CA GLN A 184 6.64 52.40 -32.82
C GLN A 184 7.55 53.48 -32.19
N THR A 185 8.74 53.06 -31.75
CA THR A 185 9.88 53.93 -31.45
C THR A 185 10.85 53.90 -32.63
N THR A 186 10.96 55.03 -33.33
CA THR A 186 12.05 55.33 -34.27
C THR A 186 13.27 55.88 -33.51
N SER A 187 14.45 55.55 -34.04
CA SER A 187 15.78 55.83 -33.51
C SER A 187 16.42 57.09 -34.14
N GLY A 188 17.42 57.66 -33.45
CA GLY A 188 18.38 58.70 -33.91
C GLY A 188 18.25 59.98 -33.07
N HIS A 189 19.14 60.39 -32.15
CA HIS A 189 20.62 60.44 -32.04
C HIS A 189 21.30 61.52 -32.91
N LEU A 190 21.72 62.58 -32.20
CA LEU A 190 22.54 63.77 -32.53
C LEU A 190 22.08 64.72 -33.66
#